data_AF-A0A699J1X1-F1
#
_entry.id   AF-A0A699J1X1-F1
#
_cell.length_a   1.000
_cell.length_b   1.000
_cell.length_c   1.000
_cell.angle_alpha   90.00
_cell.angle_beta   90.00
_cell.angle_gamma   90.00
#
_symmetry.space_group_name_H-M   'P 1'
#
loop_
_entity.id
_entity.type
_entity.pdbx_description
1 polymer ?
#
loop_
_entity_poly.entity_id
_entity_poly.type
_entity_poly.pdbx_seq_one_letter_code
_entity_poly.pdbx_strand_id
1 'polypeptide(L)'
;MVNALSPWGNHHLIPFGPLREPLTAFSRVDAAVIHHADMVPDQSLSVIESTILEKNRFLPVYRSAMTPSHFFKAPNISSPLTLGVLSEKIVLCVSAIGSPDSLVQRIETMGLSYVDRLDYSDHHQFQPEDIRMIKARLEDLKNKFSSKPTVVVTEKDYDRDSEILLGLDPFDVLVLCYKAQRRAELKARSTLLMALPNEHKLKFNSYKDAKTLMQAIENRFGGNIATKKTQKNLLKRQYENFVASSTEVIEQTYKRLQKLISQMEMYGEVIPQEEINQKFLRSLSQE
;
A
#
# COMPACT_ATOMS: atom_id res chain seq x y z
N MET A 1 2.85 -11.40 -16.03
CA MET A 1 1.50 -11.68 -15.48
C MET A 1 0.49 -11.48 -16.59
N VAL A 2 -0.51 -12.35 -16.70
CA VAL A 2 -1.55 -12.36 -17.74
C VAL A 2 -2.91 -12.26 -17.05
N ASN A 3 -3.81 -11.40 -17.53
CA ASN A 3 -5.17 -11.32 -17.00
C ASN A 3 -6.05 -12.39 -17.68
N ALA A 4 -6.62 -13.34 -16.93
CA ALA A 4 -7.43 -14.41 -17.50
C ALA A 4 -8.71 -13.92 -18.19
N LEU A 5 -9.27 -12.79 -17.75
CA LEU A 5 -10.48 -12.21 -18.35
C LEU A 5 -10.22 -11.59 -19.73
N SER A 6 -9.01 -11.09 -19.97
CA SER A 6 -8.61 -10.47 -21.23
C SER A 6 -7.11 -10.70 -21.45
N PRO A 7 -6.71 -11.93 -21.80
CA PRO A 7 -5.31 -12.33 -21.79
C PRO A 7 -4.50 -11.63 -22.88
N TRP A 8 -5.09 -11.48 -24.08
CA TRP A 8 -4.38 -11.01 -25.28
C TRP A 8 -4.99 -9.75 -25.92
N GLY A 9 -6.15 -9.29 -25.44
CA GLY A 9 -6.89 -8.18 -26.04
C GLY A 9 -7.14 -8.41 -27.54
N ASN A 10 -6.77 -7.42 -28.37
CA ASN A 10 -6.87 -7.52 -29.82
C ASN A 10 -5.57 -7.98 -30.51
N HIS A 11 -4.62 -8.57 -29.77
CA HIS A 11 -3.32 -9.06 -30.24
C HIS A 11 -2.36 -7.99 -30.81
N HIS A 12 -2.70 -6.71 -30.74
CA HIS A 12 -1.83 -5.63 -31.21
C HIS A 12 -1.07 -4.97 -30.05
N LEU A 13 0.12 -4.45 -30.36
CA LEU A 13 0.89 -3.61 -29.47
C LEU A 13 0.30 -2.19 -29.40
N ILE A 14 0.60 -1.48 -28.32
CA ILE A 14 0.34 -0.03 -28.22
C ILE A 14 0.95 0.67 -29.45
N PRO A 15 0.24 1.61 -30.10
CA PRO A 15 -1.07 2.17 -29.73
C PRO A 15 -2.29 1.43 -30.30
N PHE A 16 -2.10 0.43 -31.16
CA PHE A 16 -3.21 -0.28 -31.83
C PHE A 16 -3.89 -1.33 -30.96
N GLY A 17 -3.30 -1.67 -29.82
CA GLY A 17 -3.85 -2.65 -28.87
C GLY A 17 -3.29 -2.52 -27.46
N PRO A 18 -3.78 -3.36 -26.52
CA PRO A 18 -3.45 -3.24 -25.11
C PRO A 18 -2.11 -3.92 -24.74
N LEU A 19 -1.50 -4.68 -25.65
CA LEU A 19 -0.25 -5.37 -25.36
C LEU A 19 0.90 -4.35 -25.29
N ARG A 20 1.65 -4.38 -24.19
CA ARG A 20 2.88 -3.58 -24.04
C ARG A 20 4.08 -4.24 -24.71
N GLU A 21 4.02 -5.55 -24.84
CA GLU A 21 5.09 -6.39 -25.36
C GLU A 21 4.50 -7.55 -26.18
N PRO A 22 5.21 -8.04 -27.21
CA PRO A 22 4.73 -9.16 -28.02
C PRO A 22 4.71 -10.45 -27.19
N LEU A 23 3.90 -11.43 -27.60
CA LEU A 23 3.86 -12.75 -26.92
C LEU A 23 5.22 -13.47 -26.94
N THR A 24 6.14 -13.11 -27.85
CA THR A 24 7.53 -13.60 -27.84
C THR A 24 8.28 -13.22 -26.56
N ALA A 25 7.79 -12.26 -25.77
CA ALA A 25 8.31 -11.91 -24.46
C ALA A 25 8.32 -13.06 -23.45
N PHE A 26 7.45 -14.07 -23.61
CA PHE A 26 7.46 -15.25 -22.73
C PHE A 26 8.75 -16.08 -22.82
N SER A 27 9.56 -15.89 -23.87
CA SER A 27 10.85 -16.58 -24.02
C SER A 27 11.92 -16.15 -23.00
N ARG A 28 11.78 -14.96 -22.39
CA ARG A 28 12.79 -14.35 -21.51
C ARG A 28 12.34 -14.14 -20.07
N VAL A 29 11.17 -14.66 -19.70
CA VAL A 29 10.64 -14.59 -18.33
C VAL A 29 10.90 -15.90 -17.60
N ASP A 30 11.12 -15.84 -16.30
CA ASP A 30 11.37 -17.03 -15.48
C ASP A 30 10.08 -17.69 -14.96
N ALA A 31 8.97 -16.95 -14.94
CA ALA A 31 7.65 -17.46 -14.57
C ALA A 31 6.52 -16.66 -15.20
N ALA A 32 5.39 -17.31 -15.45
CA ALA A 32 4.12 -16.66 -15.78
C ALA A 32 3.12 -16.82 -14.64
N VAL A 33 2.30 -15.79 -14.43
CA VAL A 33 1.18 -15.82 -13.49
C VAL A 33 -0.08 -15.43 -14.24
N ILE A 34 -1.07 -16.32 -14.28
CA ILE A 34 -2.41 -16.08 -14.79
C ILE A 34 -3.26 -15.56 -13.62
N HIS A 35 -3.57 -14.28 -13.66
CA HIS A 35 -4.37 -13.58 -12.67
C HIS A 35 -5.86 -13.69 -13.00
N HIS A 36 -6.73 -13.63 -11.99
CA HIS A 36 -8.18 -13.86 -12.14
C HIS A 36 -8.54 -15.25 -12.69
N ALA A 37 -7.68 -16.24 -12.43
CA ALA A 37 -7.89 -17.59 -12.93
C ALA A 37 -9.18 -18.23 -12.39
N ASP A 38 -9.65 -17.77 -11.23
CA ASP A 38 -10.89 -18.20 -10.58
C ASP A 38 -12.18 -17.69 -11.26
N MET A 39 -12.06 -16.76 -12.20
CA MET A 39 -13.21 -16.11 -12.84
C MET A 39 -13.46 -16.56 -14.27
N VAL A 40 -12.70 -17.54 -14.76
CA VAL A 40 -12.88 -18.11 -16.10
C VAL A 40 -12.96 -19.64 -16.03
N PRO A 41 -13.65 -20.29 -16.98
CA PRO A 41 -13.67 -21.75 -17.05
C PRO A 41 -12.26 -22.35 -17.25
N ASP A 42 -12.06 -23.59 -16.79
CA ASP A 42 -10.79 -24.32 -16.96
C ASP A 42 -10.38 -24.48 -18.43
N GLN A 43 -11.34 -24.53 -19.35
CA GLN A 43 -11.07 -24.58 -20.78
C GLN A 43 -10.37 -23.29 -21.26
N SER A 44 -10.82 -22.13 -20.79
CA SER A 44 -10.18 -20.84 -21.10
C SER A 44 -8.77 -20.76 -20.52
N LEU A 45 -8.56 -21.27 -19.30
CA LEU A 45 -7.23 -21.36 -18.69
C LEU A 45 -6.30 -22.24 -19.51
N SER A 46 -6.78 -23.39 -19.98
CA SER A 46 -6.00 -24.33 -20.79
C SER A 46 -5.53 -23.70 -22.11
N VAL A 47 -6.37 -22.87 -22.73
CA VAL A 47 -6.00 -22.12 -23.95
C VAL A 47 -4.93 -21.07 -23.64
N ILE A 48 -5.06 -20.33 -22.53
CA ILE A 48 -4.07 -19.33 -22.12
C ILE A 48 -2.73 -19.99 -21.81
N GLU A 49 -2.74 -21.09 -21.04
CA GLU A 49 -1.54 -21.86 -20.70
C GLU A 49 -0.87 -22.42 -21.96
N SER A 50 -1.63 -23.00 -22.88
CA SER A 50 -1.11 -23.50 -24.16
C SER A 50 -0.43 -22.40 -24.96
N THR A 51 -1.05 -21.21 -25.06
CA THR A 51 -0.48 -20.05 -25.76
C THR A 51 0.86 -19.61 -25.16
N ILE A 52 0.99 -19.66 -23.83
CA ILE A 52 2.23 -19.33 -23.13
C ILE A 52 3.30 -20.40 -23.40
N LEU A 53 2.94 -21.67 -23.29
CA LEU A 53 3.84 -22.82 -23.44
C LEU A 53 4.30 -23.02 -24.89
N GLU A 54 3.53 -22.57 -25.88
CA GLU A 54 3.98 -22.47 -27.27
C GLU A 54 5.21 -21.55 -27.43
N LYS A 55 5.34 -20.52 -26.59
CA LYS A 55 6.46 -19.57 -26.64
C LYS A 55 7.62 -20.00 -25.75
N ASN A 56 7.33 -20.68 -24.64
CA ASN A 56 8.32 -21.22 -23.74
C ASN A 56 7.79 -22.50 -23.07
N ARG A 57 8.15 -23.65 -23.63
CA ARG A 57 7.63 -24.98 -23.24
C ARG A 57 7.87 -25.35 -21.78
N PHE A 58 8.92 -24.81 -21.17
CA PHE A 58 9.32 -25.16 -19.80
C PHE A 58 8.99 -24.06 -18.78
N LEU A 59 8.28 -23.01 -19.19
CA LEU A 59 7.96 -21.90 -18.31
C LEU A 59 7.00 -22.35 -17.19
N PRO A 60 7.37 -22.17 -15.91
CA PRO A 60 6.42 -22.37 -14.81
C PRO A 60 5.25 -21.38 -14.93
N VAL A 61 4.02 -21.91 -14.97
CA VAL A 61 2.79 -21.12 -15.02
C VAL A 61 2.01 -21.30 -13.72
N TYR A 62 1.74 -20.20 -13.03
CA TYR A 62 0.98 -20.16 -11.79
C TYR A 62 -0.39 -19.51 -12.01
N ARG A 63 -1.38 -19.91 -11.22
CA ARG A 63 -2.73 -19.32 -11.20
C ARG A 63 -2.91 -18.49 -9.94
N SER A 64 -3.54 -17.34 -10.07
CA SER A 64 -3.83 -16.42 -8.96
C SER A 64 -5.29 -16.01 -8.96
N ALA A 65 -5.87 -15.94 -7.77
CA ALA A 65 -7.25 -15.55 -7.51
C ALA A 65 -7.29 -14.39 -6.51
N MET A 66 -8.25 -13.47 -6.70
CA MET A 66 -8.50 -12.37 -5.77
C MET A 66 -9.88 -12.56 -5.14
N THR A 67 -9.97 -13.38 -4.10
CA THR A 67 -11.25 -13.66 -3.46
C THR A 67 -11.67 -12.47 -2.57
N PRO A 68 -12.89 -11.93 -2.74
CA PRO A 68 -13.49 -10.99 -1.80
C PRO A 68 -13.51 -11.57 -0.39
N SER A 69 -13.32 -10.72 0.62
CA SER A 69 -13.19 -11.14 2.01
C SER A 69 -14.36 -10.71 2.86
N HIS A 70 -14.67 -9.42 2.83
CA HIS A 70 -15.70 -8.77 3.62
C HIS A 70 -15.98 -7.39 2.99
N PHE A 71 -17.02 -6.75 3.47
CA PHE A 71 -17.25 -5.32 3.28
C PHE A 71 -17.00 -4.57 4.58
N PHE A 72 -16.76 -3.27 4.51
CA PHE A 72 -17.09 -2.38 5.61
C PHE A 72 -17.99 -1.26 5.10
N LYS A 73 -18.80 -0.68 6.00
CA LYS A 73 -19.67 0.45 5.66
C LYS A 73 -18.93 1.75 5.96
N ALA A 74 -18.72 2.62 4.98
CA ALA A 74 -18.06 3.90 5.19
C ALA A 74 -18.86 4.78 6.17
N PRO A 75 -18.20 5.53 7.09
CA PRO A 75 -16.75 5.57 7.34
C PRO A 75 -16.22 4.50 8.31
N ASN A 76 -17.06 3.56 8.77
CA ASN A 76 -16.76 2.61 9.85
C ASN A 76 -15.96 1.39 9.36
N ILE A 77 -14.63 1.55 9.25
CA ILE A 77 -13.70 0.49 8.82
C ILE A 77 -13.64 -0.68 9.82
N SER A 78 -13.79 -0.42 11.12
CA SER A 78 -13.59 -1.43 12.17
C SER A 78 -14.72 -2.47 12.30
N SER A 79 -15.80 -2.33 11.54
CA SER A 79 -16.97 -3.22 11.58
C SER A 79 -17.10 -4.00 10.27
N PRO A 80 -16.42 -5.17 10.13
CA PRO A 80 -16.51 -5.99 8.93
C PRO A 80 -17.90 -6.62 8.78
N LEU A 81 -18.40 -6.63 7.55
CA LEU A 81 -19.67 -7.20 7.12
C LEU A 81 -19.39 -8.38 6.20
N THR A 82 -20.16 -9.45 6.32
CA THR A 82 -20.03 -10.62 5.45
C THR A 82 -20.43 -10.28 4.01
N LEU A 83 -20.00 -11.09 3.04
CA LEU A 83 -20.36 -10.88 1.62
C LEU A 83 -21.88 -10.99 1.38
N GLY A 84 -22.59 -11.74 2.23
CA GLY A 84 -24.05 -11.86 2.18
C GLY A 84 -24.81 -10.57 2.51
N VAL A 85 -24.13 -9.50 2.95
CA VAL A 85 -24.75 -8.19 3.19
C VAL A 85 -25.39 -7.58 1.94
N LEU A 86 -25.01 -8.07 0.75
CA LEU A 86 -25.58 -7.64 -0.52
C LEU A 86 -26.74 -8.49 -1.02
N SER A 87 -27.07 -9.60 -0.34
CA SER A 87 -28.17 -10.47 -0.74
C SER A 87 -29.47 -9.67 -0.89
N GLU A 88 -30.17 -9.87 -2.01
CA GLU A 88 -31.44 -9.21 -2.34
C GLU A 88 -31.38 -7.67 -2.40
N LYS A 89 -30.19 -7.09 -2.55
CA LYS A 89 -30.04 -5.64 -2.69
C LYS A 89 -29.99 -5.20 -4.15
N ILE A 90 -30.38 -3.93 -4.35
CA ILE A 90 -30.09 -3.16 -5.55
C ILE A 90 -28.74 -2.49 -5.33
N VAL A 91 -27.77 -2.77 -6.19
CA VAL A 91 -26.39 -2.31 -6.04
C VAL A 91 -25.99 -1.40 -7.19
N LEU A 92 -25.32 -0.30 -6.89
CA LEU A 92 -24.58 0.50 -7.86
C LEU A 92 -23.08 0.31 -7.60
N CYS A 93 -22.38 -0.36 -8.51
CA CYS A 93 -20.92 -0.42 -8.48
C CYS A 93 -20.34 0.89 -9.01
N VAL A 94 -19.49 1.55 -8.24
CA VAL A 94 -18.75 2.74 -8.67
C VAL A 94 -17.26 2.40 -8.62
N SER A 95 -16.56 2.54 -9.74
CA SER A 95 -15.16 2.10 -9.81
C SER A 95 -14.27 2.98 -10.68
N ALA A 96 -13.01 3.15 -10.25
CA ALA A 96 -11.96 3.88 -10.96
C ALA A 96 -10.68 3.05 -11.01
N ILE A 97 -10.84 1.77 -11.38
CA ILE A 97 -9.79 0.75 -11.46
C ILE A 97 -9.61 0.25 -12.90
N GLY A 98 -8.41 -0.26 -13.22
CA GLY A 98 -8.10 -0.75 -14.57
C GLY A 98 -8.84 -2.00 -15.05
N SER A 99 -9.73 -2.59 -14.24
CA SER A 99 -10.58 -3.72 -14.68
C SER A 99 -11.94 -3.72 -13.97
N PRO A 100 -12.84 -2.77 -14.27
CA PRO A 100 -14.16 -2.67 -13.62
C PRO A 100 -15.01 -3.95 -13.76
N ASP A 101 -14.89 -4.66 -14.88
CA ASP A 101 -15.62 -5.92 -15.12
C ASP A 101 -15.31 -6.98 -14.05
N SER A 102 -14.07 -6.99 -13.54
CA SER A 102 -13.66 -7.93 -12.49
C SER A 102 -14.35 -7.68 -11.15
N LEU A 103 -14.73 -6.43 -10.89
CA LEU A 103 -15.51 -6.06 -9.71
C LEU A 103 -16.96 -6.50 -9.91
N VAL A 104 -17.58 -6.10 -11.03
CA VAL A 104 -18.99 -6.37 -11.29
C VAL A 104 -19.27 -7.87 -11.32
N GLN A 105 -18.46 -8.66 -12.04
CA GLN A 105 -18.61 -10.12 -12.06
C GLN A 105 -18.56 -10.75 -10.67
N ARG A 106 -17.71 -10.23 -9.76
CA ARG A 106 -17.66 -10.74 -8.38
C ARG A 106 -18.87 -10.34 -7.57
N ILE A 107 -19.34 -9.11 -7.72
CA ILE A 107 -20.49 -8.58 -7.02
C ILE A 107 -21.78 -9.32 -7.46
N GLU A 108 -21.91 -9.67 -8.73
CA GLU A 108 -23.00 -10.48 -9.27
C GLU A 108 -23.13 -11.86 -8.61
N THR A 109 -22.02 -12.45 -8.16
CA THR A 109 -22.05 -13.75 -7.45
C THR A 109 -22.63 -13.69 -6.03
N MET A 110 -22.95 -12.49 -5.52
CA MET A 110 -23.36 -12.28 -4.11
C MET A 110 -24.87 -12.27 -3.88
N GLY A 111 -25.67 -12.82 -4.81
CA GLY A 111 -27.11 -13.03 -4.62
C GLY A 111 -27.94 -11.75 -4.68
N LEU A 112 -27.55 -10.81 -5.53
CA LEU A 112 -28.19 -9.51 -5.68
C LEU A 112 -29.57 -9.61 -6.34
N SER A 113 -30.43 -8.62 -6.09
CA SER A 113 -31.64 -8.42 -6.92
C SER A 113 -31.32 -7.72 -8.22
N TYR A 114 -30.39 -6.75 -8.19
CA TYR A 114 -29.95 -6.02 -9.37
C TYR A 114 -28.58 -5.37 -9.15
N VAL A 115 -27.79 -5.25 -10.22
CA VAL A 115 -26.54 -4.49 -10.25
C VAL A 115 -26.56 -3.50 -11.41
N ASP A 116 -26.22 -2.25 -11.12
CA ASP A 116 -25.85 -1.23 -12.10
C ASP A 116 -24.38 -0.84 -11.88
N ARG A 117 -23.79 -0.11 -12.83
CA ARG A 117 -22.39 0.32 -12.76
C ARG A 117 -22.15 1.72 -13.29
N LEU A 118 -21.19 2.41 -12.67
CA LEU A 118 -20.57 3.64 -13.15
C LEU A 118 -19.05 3.47 -13.10
N ASP A 119 -18.44 3.42 -14.27
CA ASP A 119 -17.01 3.20 -14.41
C ASP A 119 -16.31 4.48 -14.87
N TYR A 120 -15.26 4.83 -14.15
CA TYR A 120 -14.38 5.93 -14.43
C TYR A 120 -13.04 5.41 -14.95
N SER A 121 -12.23 6.31 -15.50
CA SER A 121 -10.87 5.95 -15.93
C SER A 121 -10.04 5.42 -14.76
N ASP A 122 -9.12 4.50 -15.05
CA ASP A 122 -8.21 3.99 -14.02
C ASP A 122 -7.46 5.15 -13.36
N HIS A 123 -7.38 5.14 -12.03
CA HIS A 123 -6.81 6.21 -11.23
C HIS A 123 -7.58 7.55 -11.22
N HIS A 124 -8.82 7.59 -11.72
CA HIS A 124 -9.68 8.80 -11.64
C HIS A 124 -9.84 9.27 -10.18
N GLN A 125 -9.74 10.59 -9.98
CA GLN A 125 -10.00 11.23 -8.69
C GLN A 125 -11.42 11.76 -8.69
N PHE A 126 -12.28 11.24 -7.81
CA PHE A 126 -13.67 11.65 -7.77
C PHE A 126 -13.78 13.15 -7.44
N GLN A 127 -14.61 13.83 -8.22
CA GLN A 127 -14.93 15.25 -8.08
C GLN A 127 -16.36 15.46 -7.59
N PRO A 128 -16.73 16.66 -7.11
CA PRO A 128 -18.10 16.92 -6.65
C PRO A 128 -19.17 16.71 -7.72
N GLU A 129 -18.84 16.88 -9.00
CA GLU A 129 -19.74 16.56 -10.12
C GLU A 129 -20.00 15.05 -10.22
N ASP A 130 -18.98 14.23 -9.99
CA ASP A 130 -19.13 12.76 -10.02
C ASP A 130 -20.12 12.31 -8.94
N ILE A 131 -20.02 12.89 -7.73
CA ILE A 131 -20.98 12.62 -6.65
C ILE A 131 -22.41 13.00 -7.06
N ARG A 132 -22.60 14.14 -7.76
CA ARG A 132 -23.92 14.51 -8.28
C ARG A 132 -24.44 13.49 -9.28
N MET A 133 -23.60 13.04 -10.21
CA MET A 133 -23.96 12.03 -11.21
C MET A 133 -24.29 10.68 -10.56
N ILE A 134 -23.49 10.25 -9.59
CA ILE A 134 -23.73 9.02 -8.83
C ILE A 134 -25.06 9.11 -8.07
N LYS A 135 -25.34 10.24 -7.40
CA LYS A 135 -26.62 10.46 -6.70
C LYS A 135 -27.82 10.44 -7.64
N ALA A 136 -27.73 11.08 -8.80
CA ALA A 136 -28.79 11.04 -9.80
C ALA A 136 -29.10 9.59 -10.20
N ARG A 137 -28.06 8.79 -10.47
CA ARG A 137 -28.23 7.37 -10.80
C ARG A 137 -28.83 6.55 -9.65
N LEU A 138 -28.45 6.85 -8.41
CA LEU A 138 -29.01 6.19 -7.23
C LEU A 138 -30.51 6.49 -7.05
N GLU A 139 -30.93 7.74 -7.27
CA GLU A 139 -32.36 8.08 -7.21
C GLU A 139 -33.15 7.40 -8.35
N ASP A 140 -32.59 7.30 -9.56
CA ASP A 140 -33.22 6.55 -10.65
C ASP A 140 -33.44 5.07 -10.29
N LEU A 141 -32.42 4.43 -9.71
CA LEU A 141 -32.51 3.03 -9.25
C LEU A 141 -33.52 2.88 -8.12
N LYS A 142 -33.52 3.80 -7.16
CA LYS A 142 -34.47 3.82 -6.05
C LYS A 142 -35.91 3.93 -6.54
N ASN A 143 -36.18 4.81 -7.50
CA ASN A 143 -37.50 4.97 -8.11
C ASN A 143 -37.91 3.73 -8.92
N LYS A 144 -36.99 3.17 -9.71
CA LYS A 144 -37.24 2.00 -10.54
C LYS A 144 -37.58 0.74 -9.74
N PHE A 145 -36.90 0.53 -8.61
CA PHE A 145 -37.03 -0.69 -7.81
C PHE A 145 -37.79 -0.50 -6.49
N SER A 146 -38.23 0.73 -6.18
CA SER A 146 -38.90 1.08 -4.91
C SER A 146 -38.14 0.60 -3.66
N SER A 147 -36.81 0.55 -3.75
CA SER A 147 -35.92 0.03 -2.71
C SER A 147 -34.66 0.90 -2.65
N LYS A 148 -34.08 1.09 -1.46
CA LYS A 148 -32.89 1.91 -1.28
C LYS A 148 -31.66 1.21 -1.88
N PRO A 149 -31.05 1.72 -2.96
CA PRO A 149 -29.84 1.13 -3.51
C PRO A 149 -28.64 1.31 -2.57
N THR A 150 -27.69 0.40 -2.69
CA THR A 150 -26.41 0.42 -1.97
C THR A 150 -25.28 0.68 -2.96
N VAL A 151 -24.37 1.58 -2.62
CA VAL A 151 -23.17 1.83 -3.40
C VAL A 151 -22.10 0.82 -3.02
N VAL A 152 -21.44 0.23 -4.00
CA VAL A 152 -20.26 -0.60 -3.80
C VAL A 152 -19.05 0.03 -4.48
N VAL A 153 -17.98 0.22 -3.72
CA VAL A 153 -16.68 0.71 -4.23
C VAL A 153 -15.55 -0.25 -3.86
N THR A 154 -14.39 -0.12 -4.49
CA THR A 154 -13.20 -0.90 -4.12
C THR A 154 -12.43 -0.24 -2.98
N GLU A 155 -11.64 -1.02 -2.21
CA GLU A 155 -10.68 -0.46 -1.24
C GLU A 155 -9.78 0.61 -1.87
N LYS A 156 -9.30 0.41 -3.09
CA LYS A 156 -8.40 1.36 -3.77
C LYS A 156 -9.04 2.71 -4.04
N ASP A 157 -10.32 2.71 -4.39
CA ASP A 157 -11.06 3.92 -4.73
C ASP A 157 -11.46 4.64 -3.44
N TYR A 158 -11.87 3.89 -2.41
CA TYR A 158 -12.13 4.45 -1.09
C TYR A 158 -10.88 5.05 -0.43
N ASP A 159 -9.74 4.36 -0.47
CA ASP A 159 -8.47 4.86 0.09
C ASP A 159 -8.01 6.16 -0.58
N ARG A 160 -8.37 6.36 -1.86
CA ARG A 160 -8.03 7.57 -2.62
C ARG A 160 -8.93 8.74 -2.25
N ASP A 161 -10.24 8.49 -2.19
CA ASP A 161 -11.28 9.51 -2.23
C ASP A 161 -12.33 9.32 -1.11
N SER A 162 -11.89 8.87 0.07
CA SER A 162 -12.79 8.52 1.19
C SER A 162 -13.73 9.66 1.58
N GLU A 163 -13.23 10.88 1.74
CA GLU A 163 -14.02 12.04 2.19
C GLU A 163 -15.15 12.38 1.21
N ILE A 164 -14.87 12.40 -0.08
CA ILE A 164 -15.86 12.81 -1.08
C ILE A 164 -16.93 11.72 -1.29
N LEU A 165 -16.57 10.44 -1.10
CA LEU A 165 -17.52 9.32 -1.11
C LEU A 165 -18.50 9.37 0.07
N LEU A 166 -18.14 9.99 1.20
CA LEU A 166 -19.11 10.26 2.28
C LEU A 166 -20.19 11.26 1.86
N GLY A 167 -19.93 12.05 0.82
CA GLY A 167 -20.92 12.91 0.19
C GLY A 167 -22.12 12.17 -0.40
N LEU A 168 -22.10 10.83 -0.51
CA LEU A 168 -23.19 10.00 -1.02
C LEU A 168 -24.36 9.79 -0.04
N ASP A 169 -24.31 10.34 1.17
CA ASP A 169 -25.44 10.37 2.10
C ASP A 169 -26.74 10.89 1.40
N PRO A 170 -27.91 10.25 1.60
CA PRO A 170 -28.20 9.20 2.59
C PRO A 170 -27.96 7.76 2.12
N PHE A 171 -27.30 7.50 0.99
CA PHE A 171 -27.06 6.15 0.49
C PHE A 171 -25.93 5.44 1.24
N ASP A 172 -26.09 4.13 1.43
CA ASP A 172 -25.07 3.33 2.10
C ASP A 172 -23.91 3.05 1.13
N VAL A 173 -22.68 3.33 1.55
CA VAL A 173 -21.47 3.00 0.79
C VAL A 173 -20.76 1.82 1.44
N LEU A 174 -20.67 0.71 0.71
CA LEU A 174 -19.96 -0.50 1.09
C LEU A 174 -18.65 -0.61 0.32
N VAL A 175 -17.55 -0.76 1.05
CA VAL A 175 -16.22 -0.91 0.46
C VAL A 175 -15.87 -2.39 0.40
N LEU A 176 -15.70 -2.93 -0.81
CA LEU A 176 -15.34 -4.32 -1.02
C LEU A 176 -13.86 -4.54 -0.71
N CYS A 177 -13.61 -5.36 0.29
CA CYS A 177 -12.26 -5.71 0.71
C CYS A 177 -11.85 -7.07 0.17
N TYR A 178 -10.66 -7.16 -0.42
CA TYR A 178 -10.14 -8.43 -0.91
C TYR A 178 -9.29 -9.13 0.14
N LYS A 179 -9.27 -10.47 0.12
CA LYS A 179 -8.27 -11.29 0.81
C LYS A 179 -6.91 -11.18 0.11
N ALA A 180 -6.47 -9.96 -0.19
CA ALA A 180 -5.06 -9.72 -0.48
C ALA A 180 -4.35 -9.70 0.86
N GLN A 181 -3.89 -10.87 1.29
CA GLN A 181 -3.03 -11.07 2.46
C GLN A 181 -2.08 -9.88 2.62
N ARG A 182 -2.35 -9.01 3.60
CA ARG A 182 -1.36 -8.14 4.23
C ARG A 182 -0.55 -7.29 3.23
N ARG A 183 -1.09 -6.64 2.19
CA ARG A 183 -0.22 -5.88 1.26
C ARG A 183 0.54 -4.73 1.94
N ALA A 184 -0.13 -3.93 2.77
CA ALA A 184 0.50 -2.88 3.57
C ALA A 184 1.49 -3.46 4.58
N GLU A 185 1.10 -4.54 5.25
CA GLU A 185 1.87 -5.22 6.28
C GLU A 185 3.11 -5.96 5.71
N LEU A 186 3.00 -6.58 4.54
CA LEU A 186 4.10 -7.20 3.78
C LEU A 186 5.03 -6.12 3.22
N LYS A 187 4.49 -4.98 2.76
CA LYS A 187 5.29 -3.85 2.31
C LYS A 187 6.08 -3.24 3.47
N ALA A 188 5.44 -3.02 4.62
CA ALA A 188 6.09 -2.58 5.85
C ALA A 188 7.19 -3.56 6.29
N ARG A 189 6.85 -4.85 6.40
CA ARG A 189 7.81 -5.92 6.74
C ARG A 189 8.98 -5.99 5.77
N SER A 190 8.73 -5.96 4.46
CA SER A 190 9.76 -6.01 3.42
C SER A 190 10.69 -4.79 3.51
N THR A 191 10.12 -3.59 3.69
CA THR A 191 10.89 -2.36 3.85
C THR A 191 11.80 -2.43 5.08
N LEU A 192 11.29 -2.90 6.22
CA LEU A 192 12.08 -3.10 7.43
C LEU A 192 13.21 -4.12 7.24
N LEU A 193 12.96 -5.23 6.54
CA LEU A 193 13.99 -6.24 6.25
C LEU A 193 15.05 -5.75 5.25
N MET A 194 14.71 -4.82 4.36
CA MET A 194 15.68 -4.21 3.43
C MET A 194 16.52 -3.13 4.10
N ALA A 195 16.01 -2.47 5.14
CA ALA A 195 16.76 -1.49 5.91
C ALA A 195 17.84 -2.12 6.83
N LEU A 196 17.79 -3.43 7.07
CA LEU A 196 18.75 -4.15 7.90
C LEU A 196 19.97 -4.63 7.09
N PRO A 197 21.20 -4.55 7.64
CA PRO A 197 22.38 -5.21 7.07
C PRO A 197 22.17 -6.72 6.86
N ASN A 198 22.77 -7.26 5.80
CA ASN A 198 22.61 -8.68 5.41
C ASN A 198 22.94 -9.67 6.53
N GLU A 199 23.93 -9.36 7.37
CA GLU A 199 24.35 -10.15 8.54
C GLU A 199 23.25 -10.35 9.60
N HIS A 200 22.28 -9.44 9.66
CA HIS A 200 21.19 -9.48 10.63
C HIS A 200 19.89 -9.99 10.01
N LYS A 201 19.74 -9.86 8.69
CA LYS A 201 18.52 -10.19 7.94
C LYS A 201 17.99 -11.61 8.21
N LEU A 202 18.88 -12.61 8.28
CA LEU A 202 18.51 -14.00 8.56
C LEU A 202 17.86 -14.19 9.95
N LYS A 203 18.31 -13.43 10.96
CA LYS A 203 17.79 -13.50 12.34
C LYS A 203 16.42 -12.85 12.50
N PHE A 204 16.08 -11.92 11.60
CA PHE A 204 14.83 -11.17 11.62
C PHE A 204 13.79 -11.70 10.61
N ASN A 205 14.16 -12.63 9.73
CA ASN A 205 13.23 -13.17 8.74
C ASN A 205 12.11 -14.05 9.35
N SER A 206 12.32 -14.56 10.57
CA SER A 206 11.36 -15.39 11.31
C SER A 206 10.11 -14.63 11.79
N TYR A 207 10.16 -13.30 11.87
CA TYR A 207 9.02 -12.48 12.29
C TYR A 207 8.02 -12.34 11.14
N LYS A 208 6.75 -12.69 11.39
CA LYS A 208 5.70 -12.79 10.36
C LYS A 208 4.92 -11.48 10.15
N ASP A 209 5.06 -10.53 11.05
CA ASP A 209 4.36 -9.24 11.05
C ASP A 209 5.35 -8.08 11.30
N ALA A 210 5.08 -6.92 10.72
CA ALA A 210 5.92 -5.74 10.72
C ALA A 210 6.03 -5.14 12.13
N LYS A 211 4.98 -5.26 12.96
CA LYS A 211 4.96 -4.75 14.33
C LYS A 211 5.94 -5.52 15.22
N THR A 212 5.89 -6.84 15.23
CA THR A 212 6.83 -7.68 16.00
C THR A 212 8.25 -7.57 15.47
N LEU A 213 8.41 -7.46 14.14
CA LEU A 213 9.70 -7.18 13.52
C LEU A 213 10.30 -5.85 14.00
N MET A 214 9.52 -4.77 13.98
CA MET A 214 9.96 -3.45 14.45
C MET A 214 10.35 -3.50 15.93
N GLN A 215 9.50 -4.09 16.77
CA GLN A 215 9.80 -4.21 18.21
C GLN A 215 11.09 -5.02 18.48
N ALA A 216 11.33 -6.07 17.71
CA ALA A 216 12.56 -6.86 17.83
C ALA A 216 13.80 -6.07 17.37
N ILE A 217 13.68 -5.26 16.32
CA ILE A 217 14.74 -4.35 15.85
C ILE A 217 15.04 -3.31 16.95
N GLU A 218 14.01 -2.68 17.52
CA GLU A 218 14.16 -1.73 18.62
C GLU A 218 14.82 -2.34 19.85
N ASN A 219 14.41 -3.55 20.24
CA ASN A 219 14.98 -4.24 21.39
C ASN A 219 16.45 -4.59 21.17
N ARG A 220 16.84 -4.93 19.94
CA ARG A 220 18.20 -5.36 19.61
C ARG A 220 19.16 -4.20 19.35
N PHE A 221 18.71 -3.18 18.62
CA PHE A 221 19.56 -2.07 18.17
C PHE A 221 19.27 -0.75 18.89
N GLY A 222 18.08 -0.58 19.46
CA GLY A 222 17.76 0.59 20.27
C GLY A 222 18.57 0.63 21.57
N GLY A 223 19.05 -0.52 22.06
CA GLY A 223 19.72 -0.63 23.35
C GLY A 223 18.73 -0.52 24.52
N ASN A 224 19.06 -1.15 25.64
CA ASN A 224 18.20 -1.07 26.82
C ASN A 224 18.25 0.33 27.48
N ILE A 225 17.27 0.63 28.34
CA ILE A 225 17.15 1.94 29.02
C ILE A 225 18.45 2.33 29.73
N ALA A 226 19.13 1.36 30.36
CA ALA A 226 20.39 1.61 31.05
C ALA A 226 21.53 1.99 30.08
N THR A 227 21.68 1.30 28.96
CA THR A 227 22.68 1.60 27.94
C THR A 227 22.43 2.96 27.29
N LYS A 228 21.16 3.30 26.99
CA LYS A 228 20.79 4.63 26.50
C LYS A 228 21.15 5.72 27.51
N LYS A 229 20.88 5.50 28.80
CA LYS A 229 21.22 6.44 29.88
C LYS A 229 22.74 6.61 30.02
N THR A 230 23.51 5.52 29.94
CA THR A 230 24.97 5.57 30.00
C THR A 230 25.56 6.32 28.81
N GLN A 231 25.11 6.05 27.58
CA GLN A 231 25.57 6.74 26.37
C GLN A 231 25.20 8.23 26.40
N LYS A 232 23.98 8.56 26.82
CA LYS A 232 23.52 9.94 27.02
C LYS A 232 24.40 10.69 28.03
N ASN A 233 24.74 10.07 29.16
CA ASN A 233 25.64 10.68 30.15
C ASN A 233 27.06 10.85 29.62
N LEU A 234 27.56 9.91 28.82
CA LEU A 234 28.87 10.02 28.17
C LEU A 234 28.92 11.19 27.18
N LEU A 235 27.90 11.32 26.33
CA LEU A 235 27.79 12.41 25.37
C LEU A 235 27.66 13.77 26.06
N LYS A 236 26.88 13.88 27.15
CA LYS A 236 26.82 15.10 27.98
C LYS A 236 28.19 15.49 28.51
N ARG A 237 28.96 14.55 29.05
CA ARG A 237 30.33 14.80 29.52
C ARG A 237 31.25 15.24 28.38
N GLN A 238 31.13 14.64 27.19
CA GLN A 238 31.92 15.05 26.03
C GLN A 238 31.56 16.46 25.59
N TYR A 239 30.28 16.82 25.64
CA TYR A 239 29.81 18.18 25.33
C TYR A 239 30.31 19.18 26.37
N GLU A 240 30.15 18.90 27.66
CA GLU A 240 30.67 19.74 28.75
C GLU A 240 32.17 19.99 28.63
N ASN A 241 32.95 18.96 28.29
CA ASN A 241 34.40 19.04 28.11
C ASN A 241 34.84 19.39 26.68
N PHE A 242 33.92 19.79 25.79
CA PHE A 242 34.26 20.12 24.41
C PHE A 242 35.12 21.39 24.34
N VAL A 243 36.31 21.27 23.78
CA VAL A 243 37.28 22.35 23.55
C VAL A 243 37.90 22.19 22.16
N ALA A 244 38.21 23.32 21.51
CA ALA A 244 38.92 23.35 20.24
C ALA A 244 40.37 22.85 20.43
N SER A 245 40.89 22.08 19.47
CA SER A 245 42.32 21.75 19.46
C SER A 245 43.12 22.95 18.97
N SER A 246 44.31 23.18 19.54
CA SER A 246 45.25 24.22 19.07
C SER A 246 45.72 24.03 17.62
N THR A 247 45.52 22.82 17.06
CA THR A 247 45.88 22.46 15.68
C THR A 247 44.68 22.35 14.75
N GLU A 248 43.44 22.50 15.24
CA GLU A 248 42.23 22.39 14.40
C GLU A 248 41.83 23.75 13.82
N VAL A 249 41.32 23.75 12.58
CA VAL A 249 40.71 24.94 11.97
C VAL A 249 39.27 25.09 12.47
N ILE A 250 38.79 26.34 12.62
CA ILE A 250 37.44 26.68 13.12
C ILE A 250 36.33 25.84 12.47
N GLU A 251 36.37 25.61 11.16
CA GLU A 251 35.38 24.80 10.45
C GLU A 251 35.37 23.34 10.92
N GLN A 252 36.55 22.77 11.22
CA GLN A 252 36.67 21.39 11.74
C GLN A 252 36.10 21.30 13.15
N THR A 253 36.40 22.29 14.00
CA THR A 253 35.83 22.39 15.35
C THR A 253 34.30 22.47 15.30
N TYR A 254 33.75 23.30 14.40
CA TYR A 254 32.31 23.42 14.22
C TYR A 254 31.66 22.10 13.77
N LYS A 255 32.24 21.42 12.78
CA LYS A 255 31.76 20.09 12.32
C LYS A 255 31.78 19.05 13.45
N ARG A 256 32.81 19.07 14.30
CA ARG A 256 32.95 18.13 15.43
C ARG A 256 31.90 18.40 16.52
N LEU A 257 31.63 19.67 16.82
CA LEU A 257 30.56 20.08 17.74
C LEU A 257 29.18 19.71 17.19
N GLN A 258 28.89 20.00 15.92
CA GLN A 258 27.62 19.64 15.27
C GLN A 258 27.37 18.14 15.29
N LYS A 259 28.40 17.33 15.00
CA LYS A 259 28.31 15.87 15.10
C LYS A 259 27.93 15.41 16.51
N LEU A 260 28.50 16.04 17.54
CA LEU A 260 28.21 15.72 18.94
C LEU A 260 26.77 16.09 19.32
N ILE A 261 26.28 17.23 18.86
CA ILE A 261 24.89 17.69 19.08
C ILE A 261 23.90 16.73 18.40
N SER A 262 24.13 16.37 17.13
CA SER A 262 23.28 15.40 16.43
C SER A 262 23.25 14.05 17.16
N GLN A 263 24.37 13.62 17.75
CA GLN A 263 24.40 12.40 18.58
C GLN A 263 23.56 12.55 19.85
N MET A 264 23.59 13.70 20.52
CA MET A 264 22.76 13.96 21.71
C MET A 264 21.26 14.00 21.39
N GLU A 265 20.89 14.61 20.26
CA GLU A 265 19.50 14.66 19.78
C GLU A 265 18.93 13.26 19.53
N MET A 266 19.74 12.35 18.96
CA MET A 266 19.33 10.94 18.77
C MET A 266 18.99 10.22 20.10
N TYR A 267 19.49 10.71 21.24
CA TYR A 267 19.15 10.19 22.57
C TYR A 267 18.16 11.08 23.34
N GLY A 268 17.46 11.99 22.64
CA GLY A 268 16.39 12.82 23.19
C GLY A 268 16.88 14.00 24.04
N GLU A 269 18.08 14.51 23.77
CA GLU A 269 18.59 15.76 24.35
C GLU A 269 18.64 16.83 23.26
N VAL A 270 17.76 17.82 23.36
CA VAL A 270 17.71 18.95 22.43
C VAL A 270 18.34 20.14 23.12
N ILE A 271 19.37 20.72 22.49
CA ILE A 271 20.08 21.90 23.00
C ILE A 271 19.65 23.10 22.16
N PRO A 272 19.19 24.21 22.78
CA PRO A 272 18.86 25.42 22.04
C PRO A 272 20.03 25.93 21.19
N GLN A 273 19.74 26.45 20.00
CA GLN A 273 20.76 26.98 19.09
C GLN A 273 21.63 28.07 19.75
N GLU A 274 21.05 28.86 20.66
CA GLU A 274 21.79 29.87 21.41
C GLU A 274 22.87 29.26 22.32
N GLU A 275 22.54 28.18 23.04
CA GLU A 275 23.50 27.47 23.90
C GLU A 275 24.61 26.80 23.07
N ILE A 276 24.26 26.26 21.90
CA ILE A 276 25.23 25.72 20.93
C ILE A 276 26.22 26.80 20.51
N ASN A 277 25.73 27.98 20.15
CA ASN A 277 26.55 29.10 19.73
C ASN A 277 27.46 29.57 20.89
N GLN A 278 26.92 29.72 22.09
CA GLN A 278 27.71 30.08 23.27
C GLN A 278 28.77 29.03 23.58
N LYS A 279 28.44 27.74 23.48
CA LYS A 279 29.39 26.65 23.70
C LYS A 279 30.51 26.66 22.67
N PHE A 280 30.19 26.89 21.40
CA PHE A 280 31.17 27.00 20.33
C PHE A 280 32.15 28.16 20.60
N LEU A 281 31.64 29.35 20.89
CA LEU A 281 32.47 30.52 21.18
C LEU A 281 33.38 30.29 22.41
N ARG A 282 32.85 29.71 23.49
CA ARG A 282 33.64 29.36 24.68
C ARG A 282 34.70 28.30 24.37
N SER A 283 34.43 27.35 23.48
CA SER A 283 35.38 26.30 23.11
C SER A 283 36.57 26.79 22.27
N LEU A 284 36.39 27.92 21.58
CA LEU A 284 37.45 28.61 20.81
C LEU A 284 38.30 29.56 21.68
N SER A 285 37.82 29.86 22.89
CA SER A 285 38.46 30.79 23.82
C SER A 285 39.34 30.01 24.80
N GLN A 286 40.53 29.56 24.36
CA GLN A 286 41.63 29.25 25.28
C GLN A 286 42.56 30.47 25.27
N GLU A 287 42.65 31.16 26.41
CA GLU A 287 43.51 32.33 26.72
C GLU A 287 43.83 33.30 25.56
#